data_AF-D4D9E2-F1
#
_entry.id   AF-D4D9E2-F1
#
_cell.length_a   1.000
_cell.length_b   1.000
_cell.length_c   1.000
_cell.angle_alpha   90.00
_cell.angle_beta   90.00
_cell.angle_gamma   90.00
#
_symmetry.space_group_name_H-M   'P 1'
#
loop_
_entity.id
_entity.type
_entity.pdbx_description
1 polymer ?
#
loop_
_entity_poly.entity_id
_entity_poly.type
_entity_poly.pdbx_seq_one_letter_code
_entity_poly.pdbx_strand_id
1 'polypeptide(L)'
;MQYIDRVLNSLDIQENYSTYGEHSLNAKNLHTYLSKLLYQRRSKFDPLWNHILVAGLDDEGKPFLSSADLLGTTYSAPALATGFGAHLAVPILRRLFPEENGIDNITKEQAVDAMKQCMRVLFYRDARSSDRYSIAVVTKEGVELKENEALENQSWAFADRIRGYGTQVN
;
A
#
# COMPACT_ATOMS: atom_id res chain seq x y z
N MET A 1 8.90 5.04 11.49
CA MET A 1 9.55 4.65 10.22
C MET A 1 11.04 4.96 10.19
N GLN A 2 11.51 6.01 10.85
CA GLN A 2 12.94 6.40 10.87
C GLN A 2 13.97 5.27 11.06
N TYR A 3 13.68 4.22 11.85
CA TYR A 3 14.61 3.08 11.99
C TYR A 3 14.71 2.25 10.72
N ILE A 4 13.58 1.85 10.12
CA ILE A 4 13.56 1.04 8.91
C ILE A 4 14.18 1.82 7.75
N ASP A 5 13.87 3.11 7.62
CA ASP A 5 14.45 3.97 6.58
C ASP A 5 15.98 4.03 6.69
N ARG A 6 16.54 4.15 7.90
CA ARG A 6 17.99 4.12 8.11
C ARG A 6 18.62 2.79 7.71
N VAL A 7 17.94 1.69 8.04
CA VAL A 7 18.41 0.34 7.68
C VAL A 7 18.38 0.15 6.17
N LEU A 8 17.31 0.59 5.49
CA LEU A 8 17.18 0.50 4.04
C LEU A 8 18.18 1.41 3.32
N ASN A 9 18.40 2.64 3.80
CA ASN A 9 19.41 3.53 3.25
C ASN A 9 20.83 2.95 3.42
N SER A 10 21.11 2.31 4.56
CA SER A 10 22.39 1.64 4.74
C SER A 10 22.56 0.46 3.79
N LEU A 11 21.48 -0.28 3.51
CA LEU A 11 21.48 -1.41 2.57
C LEU A 11 21.71 -0.92 1.13
N ASP A 12 21.02 0.14 0.73
CA ASP A 12 21.19 0.77 -0.60
C ASP A 12 22.61 1.31 -0.79
N ILE A 13 23.17 1.99 0.21
CA ILE A 13 24.57 2.44 0.19
C ILE A 13 25.51 1.23 -0.01
N GLN A 14 25.36 0.16 0.78
CA GLN A 14 26.21 -1.02 0.66
C GLN A 14 26.12 -1.68 -0.71
N GLU A 15 24.92 -1.76 -1.28
CA GLU A 15 24.69 -2.31 -2.61
C GLU A 15 25.39 -1.47 -3.69
N ASN A 16 25.24 -0.14 -3.64
CA ASN A 16 25.84 0.80 -4.60
C ASN A 16 27.38 0.81 -4.56
N TYR A 17 27.99 0.48 -3.41
CA TYR A 17 29.44 0.33 -3.29
C TYR A 17 29.95 -1.09 -3.56
N SER A 18 29.06 -2.04 -3.85
CA SER A 18 29.48 -3.41 -4.15
C SER A 18 30.20 -3.49 -5.50
N THR A 19 31.30 -4.24 -5.55
CA THR A 19 32.12 -4.41 -6.76
C THR A 19 31.42 -5.27 -7.84
N TYR A 20 30.26 -5.84 -7.52
CA TYR A 20 29.46 -6.73 -8.37
C TYR A 20 28.29 -5.99 -9.02
N GLY A 21 28.56 -4.81 -9.59
CA GLY A 21 27.57 -3.83 -10.11
C GLY A 21 26.67 -4.29 -11.27
N GLU A 22 26.52 -5.60 -11.48
CA GLU A 22 25.63 -6.22 -12.46
C GLU A 22 24.28 -6.65 -11.84
N HIS A 23 24.20 -6.77 -10.50
CA HIS A 23 22.97 -7.15 -9.81
C HIS A 23 22.53 -6.03 -8.86
N SER A 24 21.28 -5.61 -8.99
CA SER A 24 20.64 -4.63 -8.12
C SER A 24 19.53 -5.29 -7.31
N LEU A 25 19.36 -4.87 -6.06
CA LEU A 25 18.23 -5.32 -5.22
C LEU A 25 16.88 -5.06 -5.89
N ASN A 26 16.09 -6.13 -6.07
CA ASN A 26 14.71 -6.03 -6.53
C ASN A 26 13.71 -6.00 -5.36
N ALA A 27 12.42 -5.82 -5.69
CA ALA A 27 11.35 -5.76 -4.69
C ALA A 27 11.19 -7.06 -3.87
N LYS A 28 11.42 -8.23 -4.48
CA LYS A 28 11.36 -9.55 -3.83
C LYS A 28 12.53 -9.77 -2.86
N ASN A 29 13.73 -9.31 -3.18
CA ASN A 29 14.87 -9.35 -2.26
C ASN A 29 14.61 -8.45 -1.06
N LEU A 30 14.12 -7.23 -1.30
CA LEU A 30 13.77 -6.27 -0.26
C LEU A 30 12.68 -6.81 0.67
N HIS A 31 11.64 -7.41 0.12
CA HIS A 31 10.59 -8.07 0.91
C HIS A 31 11.13 -9.24 1.75
N THR A 32 12.00 -10.06 1.18
CA THR A 32 12.65 -11.16 1.90
C THR A 32 13.54 -10.65 3.03
N TYR A 33 14.25 -9.55 2.83
CA TYR A 33 15.05 -8.91 3.87
C TYR A 33 14.17 -8.38 5.01
N LEU A 34 13.13 -7.61 4.67
CA LEU A 34 12.21 -7.02 5.65
C LEU A 34 11.48 -8.10 6.45
N SER A 35 11.02 -9.18 5.82
CA SER A 35 10.34 -10.26 6.53
C SER A 35 11.24 -10.95 7.56
N LYS A 36 12.51 -11.21 7.21
CA LYS A 36 13.50 -11.75 8.15
C LYS A 36 13.82 -10.77 9.28
N LEU A 37 13.95 -9.48 8.99
CA LEU A 37 14.17 -8.44 9.98
C LEU A 37 13.03 -8.37 10.99
N LEU A 38 11.77 -8.34 10.51
CA LEU A 38 10.57 -8.31 11.34
C LEU A 38 10.47 -9.57 12.20
N TYR A 39 10.70 -10.74 11.61
CA TYR A 39 10.69 -12.01 12.33
C TYR A 39 11.79 -12.09 13.40
N GLN A 40 13.01 -11.65 13.11
CA GLN A 40 14.11 -11.61 14.07
C GLN A 40 13.78 -10.71 15.27
N ARG A 41 13.19 -9.54 15.03
CA ARG A 41 12.77 -8.59 16.06
C ARG A 41 11.67 -9.16 16.95
N ARG A 42 10.68 -9.81 16.34
CA ARG A 42 9.66 -10.58 17.07
C ARG A 42 10.29 -11.65 17.96
N SER A 43 11.24 -12.45 17.45
CA SER A 43 11.88 -13.53 18.22
C SER A 43 12.67 -13.02 19.43
N LYS A 44 13.12 -11.75 19.41
CA LYS A 44 13.78 -11.09 20.54
C LYS A 44 12.79 -10.43 21.52
N PHE A 45 11.49 -10.65 21.35
CA PHE A 45 10.43 -9.98 22.11
C PHE A 45 10.50 -8.44 22.07
N ASP A 46 11.06 -7.89 21.00
CA ASP A 46 11.14 -6.45 20.72
C ASP A 46 10.71 -6.18 19.25
N PRO A 47 9.44 -6.46 18.89
CA PRO A 47 8.97 -6.37 17.51
C PRO A 47 8.94 -4.91 17.01
N LEU A 48 9.18 -4.75 15.72
CA LEU A 48 8.91 -3.48 15.04
C LEU A 48 7.41 -3.41 14.73
N TRP A 49 6.70 -2.44 15.30
CA TRP A 49 5.26 -2.30 15.18
C TRP A 49 4.85 -1.70 13.83
N ASN A 50 5.09 -2.45 12.75
CA ASN A 50 4.82 -2.04 11.38
C ASN A 50 4.14 -3.16 10.61
N HIS A 51 3.27 -2.75 9.67
CA HIS A 51 2.72 -3.61 8.63
C HIS A 51 3.10 -2.97 7.30
N ILE A 52 3.94 -3.64 6.53
CA ILE A 52 4.63 -3.09 5.37
C ILE A 52 4.11 -3.78 4.11
N LEU A 53 3.84 -2.99 3.08
CA LEU A 53 3.61 -3.47 1.72
C LEU A 53 4.84 -3.12 0.89
N VAL A 54 5.39 -4.11 0.20
CA VAL A 54 6.50 -3.94 -0.74
C VAL A 54 5.92 -4.08 -2.13
N ALA A 55 5.99 -3.01 -2.90
CA ALA A 55 5.53 -2.93 -4.28
C ALA A 55 6.70 -2.53 -5.19
N GLY A 56 6.84 -3.18 -6.33
CA GLY A 56 7.88 -2.86 -7.31
C GLY A 56 7.95 -3.89 -8.44
N LEU A 57 9.14 -4.13 -8.96
CA LEU A 57 9.41 -5.14 -9.98
C LEU A 57 10.33 -6.23 -9.42
N ASP A 58 10.17 -7.46 -9.91
CA ASP A 58 11.09 -8.57 -9.65
C ASP A 58 12.27 -8.61 -10.66
N ASP A 59 13.13 -9.64 -10.54
CA ASP A 59 14.27 -9.86 -11.44
C ASP A 59 13.88 -10.00 -12.93
N GLU A 60 12.66 -10.46 -13.21
CA GLU A 60 12.14 -10.64 -14.56
C GLU A 60 11.42 -9.38 -15.08
N GLY A 61 11.40 -8.31 -14.28
CA GLY A 61 10.69 -7.07 -14.57
C GLY A 61 9.16 -7.23 -14.49
N LYS A 62 8.66 -8.24 -13.77
CA LYS A 62 7.23 -8.46 -13.53
C LYS A 62 6.77 -7.70 -12.28
N PRO A 63 5.52 -7.22 -12.23
CA PRO A 63 4.96 -6.58 -11.04
C PRO A 63 5.02 -7.49 -9.82
N PHE A 64 5.55 -6.95 -8.72
CA PHE A 64 5.66 -7.63 -7.44
C PHE A 64 4.91 -6.83 -6.37
N LEU A 65 4.06 -7.51 -5.60
CA LEU A 65 3.31 -6.93 -4.50
C LEU A 65 3.16 -7.95 -3.35
N SER A 66 3.75 -7.63 -2.20
CA SER A 66 3.73 -8.51 -1.03
C SER A 66 3.63 -7.74 0.28
N SER A 67 3.04 -8.38 1.28
CA SER A 67 2.88 -7.88 2.65
C SER A 67 3.90 -8.53 3.59
N ALA A 68 4.34 -7.78 4.61
CA ALA A 68 5.07 -8.28 5.77
C ALA A 68 4.60 -7.57 7.06
N ASP A 69 4.21 -8.31 8.09
CA ASP A 69 3.71 -7.76 9.36
C ASP A 69 4.73 -7.86 10.52
N LEU A 70 4.39 -7.27 11.66
CA LEU A 70 5.22 -7.29 12.87
C LEU A 70 5.53 -8.69 13.41
N LEU A 71 4.76 -9.71 13.00
CA LEU A 71 4.97 -11.11 13.39
C LEU A 71 5.87 -11.86 12.41
N GLY A 72 6.27 -11.21 11.31
CA GLY A 72 6.99 -11.83 10.20
C GLY A 72 6.08 -12.64 9.27
N THR A 73 4.76 -12.50 9.38
CA THR A 73 3.81 -13.12 8.44
C THR A 73 3.96 -12.45 7.09
N THR A 74 4.02 -13.25 6.03
CA THR A 74 4.12 -12.75 4.66
C THR A 74 3.14 -13.43 3.74
N TYR A 75 2.65 -12.67 2.75
CA TYR A 75 1.82 -13.18 1.67
C TYR A 75 1.82 -12.18 0.50
N SER A 76 1.49 -12.68 -0.69
CA SER A 76 1.32 -11.88 -1.90
C SER A 76 -0.12 -11.96 -2.37
N ALA A 77 -0.63 -10.86 -2.94
CA ALA A 77 -1.93 -10.84 -3.57
C ALA A 77 -2.01 -9.73 -4.63
N PRO A 78 -2.94 -9.81 -5.60
CA PRO A 78 -3.13 -8.78 -6.63
C PRO A 78 -3.50 -7.40 -6.06
N ALA A 79 -4.19 -7.39 -4.91
CA ALA A 79 -4.58 -6.18 -4.19
C ALA A 79 -4.31 -6.36 -2.70
N LEU A 80 -3.58 -5.42 -2.11
CA LEU A 80 -3.21 -5.42 -0.69
C LEU A 80 -3.54 -4.07 -0.05
N ALA A 81 -3.92 -4.10 1.22
CA ALA A 81 -4.03 -2.93 2.06
C ALA A 81 -3.76 -3.32 3.52
N THR A 82 -3.38 -2.34 4.34
CA THR A 82 -3.09 -2.53 5.77
C THR A 82 -4.17 -1.86 6.62
N GLY A 83 -4.26 -2.21 7.90
CA GLY A 83 -5.20 -1.59 8.85
C GLY A 83 -6.66 -1.65 8.37
N PHE A 84 -7.38 -0.52 8.48
CA PHE A 84 -8.77 -0.40 8.01
C PHE A 84 -8.90 -0.58 6.48
N GLY A 85 -7.83 -0.31 5.72
CA GLY A 85 -7.76 -0.56 4.28
C GLY A 85 -8.03 -2.02 3.92
N ALA A 86 -7.57 -2.96 4.75
CA ALA A 86 -7.81 -4.39 4.52
C ALA A 86 -9.31 -4.74 4.52
N HIS A 87 -10.12 -4.03 5.31
CA HIS A 87 -11.54 -4.28 5.45
C HIS A 87 -12.41 -3.47 4.48
N LEU A 88 -11.98 -2.26 4.10
CA LEU A 88 -12.78 -1.33 3.31
C LEU A 88 -12.31 -1.18 1.86
N ALA A 89 -10.99 -1.12 1.63
CA ALA A 89 -10.42 -0.87 0.31
C ALA A 89 -10.30 -2.17 -0.51
N VAL A 90 -9.82 -3.25 0.10
CA VAL A 90 -9.62 -4.53 -0.61
C VAL A 90 -10.90 -5.07 -1.27
N PRO A 91 -12.10 -5.03 -0.63
CA PRO A 91 -13.33 -5.45 -1.30
C PRO A 91 -13.70 -4.60 -2.53
N ILE A 92 -13.40 -3.30 -2.50
CA ILE A 92 -13.61 -2.40 -3.65
C ILE A 92 -12.68 -2.82 -4.80
N LEU A 93 -11.40 -3.00 -4.50
CA LEU A 93 -10.40 -3.42 -5.48
C LEU A 93 -10.73 -4.79 -6.10
N ARG A 94 -11.11 -5.77 -5.29
CA ARG A 94 -11.52 -7.11 -5.77
C ARG A 94 -12.78 -7.08 -6.64
N ARG A 95 -13.69 -6.14 -6.40
CA ARG A 95 -14.89 -5.96 -7.22
C ARG A 95 -14.58 -5.29 -8.55
N LEU A 96 -13.69 -4.29 -8.55
CA LEU A 96 -13.28 -3.58 -9.76
C LEU A 96 -12.36 -4.44 -10.64
N PHE A 97 -11.52 -5.26 -10.01
CA PHE A 97 -10.54 -6.13 -10.66
C PHE A 97 -10.71 -7.58 -10.19
N PRO A 98 -11.76 -8.29 -10.65
CA PRO A 98 -11.93 -9.71 -10.38
C PRO A 98 -10.74 -10.51 -10.95
N GLU A 99 -10.29 -11.53 -10.22
CA GLU A 99 -9.16 -12.37 -10.63
C GLU A 99 -9.40 -13.04 -12.00
N GLU A 100 -10.66 -13.35 -12.32
CA GLU A 100 -11.10 -13.96 -13.58
C GLU A 100 -10.78 -13.10 -14.82
N ASN A 101 -10.71 -11.77 -14.67
CA ASN A 101 -10.49 -10.84 -15.78
C ASN A 101 -9.01 -10.63 -16.12
N GLY A 102 -8.10 -11.19 -15.32
CA GLY A 102 -6.66 -11.05 -15.47
C GLY A 102 -6.16 -9.66 -15.07
N ILE A 103 -5.06 -9.63 -14.30
CA ILE A 103 -4.42 -8.40 -13.82
C ILE A 103 -3.80 -7.60 -14.99
N ASP A 104 -3.42 -8.29 -16.07
CA ASP A 104 -2.74 -7.71 -17.23
C ASP A 104 -3.63 -6.74 -18.04
N ASN A 105 -4.96 -6.80 -17.86
CA ASN A 105 -5.90 -5.93 -18.55
C ASN A 105 -6.15 -4.60 -17.83
N ILE A 106 -5.50 -4.37 -16.69
CA ILE A 106 -5.71 -3.17 -15.87
C ILE A 106 -4.76 -2.06 -16.35
N THR A 107 -5.34 -0.97 -16.84
CA THR A 107 -4.57 0.22 -17.22
C THR A 107 -4.12 1.01 -15.98
N LYS A 108 -3.05 1.79 -16.13
CA LYS A 108 -2.55 2.71 -15.10
C LYS A 108 -3.64 3.65 -14.61
N GLU A 109 -4.44 4.20 -15.53
CA GLU A 109 -5.51 5.14 -15.24
C GLU A 109 -6.61 4.49 -14.40
N GLN A 110 -7.03 3.26 -14.75
CA GLN A 110 -8.01 2.50 -13.98
C GLN A 110 -7.51 2.19 -12.58
N ALA A 111 -6.25 1.78 -12.43
CA ALA A 111 -5.66 1.49 -11.12
C ALA A 111 -5.61 2.76 -10.24
N VAL A 112 -5.21 3.90 -10.81
CA VAL A 112 -5.17 5.19 -10.09
C VAL A 112 -6.57 5.63 -9.68
N ASP A 113 -7.57 5.53 -10.56
CA ASP A 113 -8.95 5.90 -10.23
C ASP A 113 -9.54 5.00 -9.14
N ALA A 114 -9.29 3.68 -9.21
CA ALA A 114 -9.68 2.74 -8.16
C ALA A 114 -9.05 3.09 -6.81
N MET A 115 -7.76 3.46 -6.79
CA MET A 115 -7.09 3.92 -5.56
C MET A 115 -7.70 5.22 -5.02
N LYS A 116 -8.01 6.20 -5.88
CA LYS A 116 -8.72 7.43 -5.47
C LYS A 116 -10.10 7.13 -4.88
N GLN A 117 -10.83 6.16 -5.44
CA GLN A 117 -12.10 5.69 -4.89
C GLN A 117 -11.93 5.06 -3.50
N CYS A 118 -10.91 4.20 -3.32
CA CYS A 118 -10.61 3.60 -2.02
C CYS A 118 -10.26 4.66 -0.97
N MET A 119 -9.44 5.65 -1.31
CA MET A 119 -9.07 6.74 -0.38
C MET A 119 -10.30 7.54 0.07
N ARG A 120 -11.26 7.79 -0.83
CA ARG A 120 -12.52 8.46 -0.48
C ARG A 120 -13.34 7.66 0.54
N VAL A 121 -13.46 6.35 0.34
CA VAL A 121 -14.21 5.48 1.27
C VAL A 121 -13.52 5.40 2.63
N LEU A 122 -12.18 5.32 2.64
CA LEU A 122 -11.41 5.32 3.88
C LEU A 122 -11.61 6.62 4.64
N PHE A 123 -11.59 7.77 3.97
CA PHE A 123 -11.83 9.06 4.62
C PHE A 123 -13.19 9.17 5.31
N TYR A 124 -14.23 8.57 4.72
CA TYR A 124 -15.57 8.61 5.33
C TYR A 124 -15.73 7.72 6.56
N ARG A 125 -14.90 6.68 6.71
CA ARG A 125 -15.15 5.60 7.69
C ARG A 125 -14.01 5.39 8.68
N ASP A 126 -12.80 5.83 8.36
CA ASP A 126 -11.64 5.79 9.24
C ASP A 126 -11.41 7.14 9.91
N ALA A 127 -11.67 7.22 11.21
CA ALA A 127 -11.51 8.43 12.01
C ALA A 127 -10.04 8.85 12.22
N ARG A 128 -9.06 8.08 11.74
CA ARG A 128 -7.62 8.40 11.78
C ARG A 128 -7.03 8.73 10.41
N SER A 129 -7.87 8.86 9.39
CA SER A 129 -7.46 9.20 8.04
C SER A 129 -7.25 10.72 7.87
N SER A 130 -6.59 11.09 6.77
CA SER A 130 -6.41 12.49 6.34
C SER A 130 -6.99 12.67 4.93
N ASP A 131 -7.37 13.90 4.61
CA ASP A 131 -7.83 14.29 3.28
C ASP A 131 -6.70 14.48 2.26
N ARG A 132 -5.45 14.44 2.72
CA ARG A 132 -4.23 14.52 1.92
C ARG A 132 -3.47 13.20 1.92
N TYR A 133 -2.97 12.80 0.76
CA TYR A 133 -2.23 11.56 0.59
C TYR A 133 -1.23 11.65 -0.58
N SER A 134 -0.40 10.61 -0.71
CA SER A 134 0.55 10.47 -1.81
C SER A 134 0.21 9.24 -2.63
N ILE A 135 0.48 9.30 -3.94
CA ILE A 135 0.35 8.17 -4.86
C ILE A 135 1.71 7.92 -5.48
N ALA A 136 2.21 6.68 -5.39
CA ALA A 136 3.39 6.23 -6.11
C ALA A 136 2.99 5.20 -7.17
N VAL A 137 3.46 5.38 -8.40
CA VAL A 137 3.28 4.42 -9.50
C VAL A 137 4.66 3.93 -9.92
N VAL A 138 4.85 2.61 -9.87
CA VAL A 138 6.12 1.97 -10.26
C VAL A 138 5.91 1.28 -11.60
N THR A 139 6.78 1.61 -12.56
CA THR A 139 6.80 1.08 -13.92
C THR A 139 8.22 0.67 -14.29
N LYS A 140 8.44 0.09 -15.49
CA LYS A 140 9.80 -0.24 -15.95
C LYS A 140 10.64 1.00 -16.24
N GLU A 141 9.98 2.10 -16.56
CA GLU A 141 10.57 3.40 -16.86
C GLU A 141 11.02 4.12 -15.58
N GLY A 142 10.48 3.74 -14.42
CA GLY A 142 10.85 4.29 -13.13
C GLY A 142 9.67 4.46 -12.17
N VAL A 143 9.88 5.32 -11.17
CA VAL A 143 8.90 5.62 -10.12
C VAL A 143 8.35 7.03 -10.32
N GLU A 144 7.03 7.13 -10.51
CA GLU A 144 6.30 8.40 -10.48
C GLU A 144 5.70 8.61 -9.10
N LEU A 145 6.14 9.64 -8.40
CA LEU A 145 5.62 10.01 -7.08
C LEU A 145 4.82 11.31 -7.18
N LYS A 146 3.56 11.25 -6.77
CA LYS A 146 2.69 12.41 -6.60
C LYS A 146 2.45 12.62 -5.11
N GLU A 147 2.96 13.74 -4.61
CA GLU A 147 2.81 14.14 -3.22
C GLU A 147 1.69 15.18 -3.09
N ASN A 148 0.98 15.17 -1.96
CA ASN A 148 -0.06 16.16 -1.62
C ASN A 148 -1.35 16.10 -2.45
N GLU A 149 -1.70 14.93 -2.97
CA GLU A 149 -3.02 14.70 -3.57
C GLU A 149 -4.12 14.96 -2.54
N ALA A 150 -5.18 15.65 -2.97
CA ALA A 150 -6.37 15.91 -2.15
C ALA A 150 -7.51 14.95 -2.53
N LEU A 151 -8.39 14.70 -1.57
CA LEU A 151 -9.65 14.03 -1.85
C LEU A 151 -10.60 14.90 -2.65
N GLU A 152 -11.01 14.38 -3.80
CA GLU A 152 -11.96 15.00 -4.71
C GLU A 152 -13.34 14.30 -4.65
N ASN A 153 -14.36 14.99 -5.14
CA ASN A 153 -15.71 14.46 -5.35
C ASN A 153 -16.35 13.87 -4.08
N GLN A 154 -16.23 14.59 -2.97
CA GLN A 154 -16.87 14.19 -1.72
C GLN A 154 -18.39 14.42 -1.79
N SER A 155 -19.20 13.47 -1.28
CA SER A 155 -20.66 13.59 -1.24
C SER A 155 -21.18 13.67 0.19
N TRP A 156 -21.59 14.88 0.58
CA TRP A 156 -22.22 15.17 1.89
C TRP A 156 -23.68 15.63 1.76
N ALA A 157 -24.23 15.67 0.54
CA ALA A 157 -25.57 16.20 0.26
C ALA A 157 -26.71 15.44 0.95
N PHE A 158 -26.47 14.20 1.41
CA PHE A 158 -27.47 13.45 2.16
C PHE A 158 -27.65 13.96 3.60
N ALA A 159 -26.68 14.70 4.14
CA ALA A 159 -26.72 15.21 5.51
C ALA A 159 -27.91 16.14 5.76
N ASP A 160 -28.28 16.98 4.78
CA ASP A 160 -29.42 17.91 4.87
C ASP A 160 -30.77 17.19 5.08
N ARG A 161 -30.84 15.91 4.69
CA ARG A 161 -32.04 15.07 4.79
C ARG A 161 -32.13 14.31 6.11
N ILE A 162 -31.04 14.23 6.88
CA ILE A 162 -31.02 13.49 8.15
C ILE A 162 -31.47 14.42 9.27
N ARG A 163 -32.58 14.07 9.92
CA ARG A 163 -33.11 14.79 11.10
C ARG A 163 -33.48 13.81 12.21
N GLY A 164 -33.12 14.14 13.44
CA GLY A 164 -33.34 13.29 14.60
C GLY A 164 -32.70 11.89 14.46
N TYR A 165 -33.16 10.97 15.29
CA TYR A 165 -32.70 9.57 15.32
C TYR A 165 -33.86 8.58 15.54
N GLY A 166 -35.09 8.98 15.18
CA GLY A 166 -36.31 8.20 15.45
C GLY A 166 -37.59 8.88 14.98
N THR A 167 -38.30 9.55 15.89
CA THR A 167 -39.66 10.07 15.65
C THR A 167 -39.73 11.51 15.13
N GLN A 168 -38.58 12.16 14.92
CA GLN A 168 -38.53 13.58 14.57
C GLN A 168 -38.80 13.76 13.07
N VAL A 169 -39.87 14.50 12.75
CA VAL A 169 -40.37 14.68 11.37
C VAL A 169 -40.08 16.05 10.79
N ASN A 170 -39.62 17.02 11.61
CA ASN A 170 -39.25 18.37 11.21
C ASN A 170 -37.95 18.81 11.89
#